data_AF-A0A6B9XJM0-F1
#
_entry.id   AF-A0A6B9XJM0-F1
#
_cell.length_a   1.000
_cell.length_b   1.000
_cell.length_c   1.000
_cell.angle_alpha   90.00
_cell.angle_beta   90.00
_cell.angle_gamma   90.00
#
_symmetry.space_group_name_H-M   'P 1'
#
loop_
_entity.id
_entity.type
_entity.pdbx_description
1 polymer ?
#
loop_
_entity_poly.entity_id
_entity_poly.type
_entity_poly.pdbx_seq_one_letter_code
_entity_poly.pdbx_strand_id
1 'polypeptide(L)' 'LSTRDIYKTVADMRKRGVTFMDTPDTYYDKVDARVKGHGENVARLKELSILIDGAPEEGILLQIFTSTVIGPI' A
#
# COMPACT_ATOMS: atom_id res chain seq x y z
N LEU A 1 -2.26 2.56 -13.20
CA LEU A 1 -3.67 2.74 -12.82
C LEU A 1 -3.71 3.67 -11.61
N SER A 2 -4.64 4.63 -11.56
CA SER A 2 -4.88 5.45 -10.36
C SER A 2 -6.31 5.23 -9.87
N THR A 3 -6.54 5.54 -8.59
CA THR A 3 -7.85 5.42 -7.95
C THR A 3 -7.99 6.49 -6.87
N ARG A 4 -9.23 6.87 -6.56
CA ARG A 4 -9.55 7.79 -5.46
C ARG A 4 -9.70 7.08 -4.11
N ASP A 5 -9.77 5.74 -4.13
CA ASP A 5 -9.89 4.91 -2.92
C ASP A 5 -9.08 3.63 -3.13
N ILE A 6 -7.79 3.71 -2.80
CA ILE A 6 -6.88 2.58 -2.93
C ILE A 6 -7.25 1.42 -2.00
N TYR A 7 -7.76 1.72 -0.81
CA TYR A 7 -8.14 0.69 0.16
C TYR A 7 -9.25 -0.20 -0.36
N LYS A 8 -10.33 0.40 -0.87
CA LYS A 8 -11.44 -0.34 -1.47
C LYS A 8 -10.98 -1.06 -2.74
N THR A 9 -10.19 -0.38 -3.58
CA THR A 9 -9.74 -0.94 -4.86
C THR A 9 -8.89 -2.19 -4.64
N VAL A 10 -7.91 -2.14 -3.72
CA VAL A 10 -7.04 -3.28 -3.41
C VAL A 10 -7.83 -4.42 -2.77
N ALA A 11 -8.73 -4.13 -1.83
CA ALA A 11 -9.59 -5.15 -1.22
C ALA A 11 -10.46 -5.87 -2.26
N ASP A 12 -11.06 -5.12 -3.20
CA ASP A 12 -11.88 -5.71 -4.27
C ASP A 12 -11.04 -6.51 -5.28
N MET A 13 -9.83 -6.04 -5.59
CA MET A 13 -8.89 -6.78 -6.45
C MET A 13 -8.45 -8.11 -5.81
N ARG A 14 -8.14 -8.10 -4.50
CA ARG A 14 -7.82 -9.34 -3.76
C ARG A 14 -8.99 -10.33 -3.77
N LYS A 15 -10.22 -9.85 -3.56
CA LYS A 15 -11.43 -10.69 -3.68
C LYS A 15 -11.61 -11.30 -5.07
N ARG A 16 -11.11 -10.63 -6.11
CA ARG A 16 -11.12 -11.12 -7.50
C ARG A 16 -9.93 -12.00 -7.86
N GLY A 17 -9.07 -12.36 -6.90
CA GLY A 17 -7.94 -13.25 -7.09
C GLY A 17 -6.63 -12.55 -7.51
N VAL A 18 -6.57 -11.22 -7.51
CA VAL A 18 -5.32 -10.50 -7.77
C VAL A 18 -4.39 -10.67 -6.57
N THR A 19 -3.17 -11.15 -6.83
CA THR A 19 -2.13 -11.31 -5.81
C THR A 19 -1.20 -10.11 -5.83
N PHE A 20 -0.85 -9.61 -4.65
CA PHE A 20 0.03 -8.47 -4.45
C PHE A 20 1.31 -8.89 -3.73
N MET A 21 2.38 -8.14 -3.96
CA MET A 21 3.63 -8.30 -3.22
C MET A 21 3.38 -8.04 -1.73
N ASP A 22 4.05 -8.82 -0.89
CA ASP A 22 3.99 -8.64 0.55
C ASP A 22 5.03 -7.61 1.02
N THR A 23 4.77 -6.96 2.15
CA THR A 23 5.66 -5.95 2.74
C THR A 23 5.92 -6.31 4.20
N PRO A 24 7.19 -6.42 4.65
CA PRO A 24 7.50 -6.79 6.02
C PRO A 24 6.86 -5.84 7.05
N ASP A 25 6.39 -6.40 8.17
CA ASP A 25 5.84 -5.64 9.30
C ASP A 25 6.70 -4.45 9.73
N THR A 26 8.02 -4.64 9.73
CA THR A 26 9.02 -3.63 10.12
C THR A 26 9.04 -2.39 9.23
N TYR A 27 8.45 -2.45 8.04
CA TYR A 27 8.20 -1.27 7.21
C TYR A 27 7.18 -0.35 7.89
N TYR A 28 6.06 -0.93 8.35
CA TYR A 28 4.93 -0.22 8.95
C TYR A 28 5.28 0.38 10.31
N ASP A 29 6.11 -0.31 11.09
CA ASP A 29 6.62 0.17 12.38
C ASP A 29 7.36 1.51 12.27
N LYS A 30 7.87 1.85 11.08
CA LYS A 30 8.64 3.09 10.82
C LYS A 30 7.84 4.16 10.08
N VAL A 31 6.60 3.89 9.67
CA VAL A 31 5.81 4.80 8.82
C VAL A 31 5.56 6.13 9.53
N ASP A 32 5.08 6.11 10.78
CA ASP A 32 4.79 7.33 11.55
C ASP A 32 6.03 8.23 11.72
N ALA A 33 7.21 7.62 11.83
CA ALA A 33 8.47 8.35 11.98
C ALA A 33 8.99 8.91 10.64
N ARG A 34 8.81 8.17 9.54
CA ARG A 34 9.28 8.54 8.20
C ARG A 34 8.38 9.57 7.52
N VAL A 35 7.07 9.41 7.64
CA VAL A 35 6.05 10.23 6.98
C VAL A 35 5.22 10.94 8.06
N LYS A 36 5.86 11.79 8.88
CA LYS A 36 5.20 12.41 10.03
C LYS A 36 3.93 13.15 9.61
N GLY A 37 2.85 12.99 10.37
CA GLY A 37 1.59 13.71 10.12
C GLY A 37 0.81 13.20 8.90
N HIS A 38 1.06 11.98 8.43
CA HIS A 38 0.42 11.44 7.24
C HIS A 38 -1.10 11.21 7.35
N GLY A 39 -1.66 11.05 8.55
CA GLY A 39 -3.11 10.92 8.78
C GLY A 39 -3.76 9.60 8.32
N GLU A 40 -3.05 8.75 7.59
CA GLU A 40 -3.51 7.42 7.16
C GLU A 40 -3.57 6.39 8.30
N ASN A 41 -4.39 5.34 8.13
CA ASN A 41 -4.47 4.24 9.08
C ASN A 41 -3.37 3.19 8.78
N VAL A 42 -2.28 3.22 9.55
CA VAL A 42 -1.13 2.31 9.37
C VAL A 42 -1.52 0.83 9.47
N ALA A 43 -2.45 0.47 10.35
CA ALA A 43 -2.92 -0.91 10.47
C ALA A 43 -3.61 -1.38 9.18
N ARG A 44 -4.39 -0.51 8.53
CA ARG A 44 -5.05 -0.80 7.26
C ARG A 44 -4.06 -0.83 6.08
N LEU A 45 -3.04 0.02 6.10
CA LEU A 45 -1.94 -0.04 5.14
C LEU A 45 -1.23 -1.40 5.23
N LYS A 46 -0.94 -1.84 6.46
CA LYS A 46 -0.31 -3.14 6.74
C LYS A 46 -1.16 -4.32 6.27
N GLU A 47 -2.45 -4.34 6.62
CA GLU A 47 -3.39 -5.40 6.22
C GLU A 47 -3.43 -5.59 4.70
N LEU A 48 -3.37 -4.50 3.94
CA LEU A 48 -3.46 -4.54 2.49
C LEU A 48 -2.11 -4.57 1.77
N SER A 49 -0.99 -4.53 2.50
CA SER A 49 0.37 -4.38 1.97
C SER A 49 0.55 -3.09 1.14
N ILE A 50 -0.15 -2.00 1.49
CA ILE A 50 -0.06 -0.70 0.81
C ILE A 50 1.13 0.07 1.38
N LEU A 51 1.92 0.67 0.49
CA LEU A 51 3.04 1.53 0.80
C LEU A 51 2.61 3.00 0.82
N ILE A 52 3.31 3.78 1.63
CA ILE A 52 3.12 5.22 1.77
C ILE A 52 4.45 5.95 1.61
N ASP A 53 4.41 7.08 0.90
CA ASP A 53 5.54 8.00 0.75
C ASP A 53 5.07 9.46 0.66
N GLY A 54 6.01 10.40 0.79
CA GLY A 54 5.78 11.84 0.69
C GLY A 54 5.85 12.56 2.04
N ALA A 55 5.25 13.74 2.10
CA ALA A 55 5.21 14.60 3.29
C ALA A 55 3.89 15.38 3.31
N PRO A 56 3.29 15.68 4.48
CA PRO A 56 1.98 16.35 4.53
C PRO A 56 1.91 17.68 3.77
N GLU A 57 3.01 18.43 3.71
CA GLU A 57 3.07 19.73 3.01
C GLU A 57 3.10 19.58 1.48
N GLU A 58 3.61 18.46 0.98
CA GLU A 58 3.76 18.19 -0.47
C GLU A 58 2.68 17.23 -1.00
N GLY A 59 1.99 16.54 -0.09
CA GLY A 59 1.04 15.48 -0.39
C GLY A 59 1.63 14.09 -0.16
N ILE A 60 0.73 13.12 -0.13
CA ILE A 60 1.02 11.73 0.21
C ILE A 60 0.73 10.86 -1.00
N LEU A 61 1.59 9.89 -1.25
CA LEU A 61 1.42 8.88 -2.27
C LEU A 61 1.19 7.51 -1.64
N LEU A 62 0.05 6.90 -1.97
CA LEU A 62 -0.26 5.51 -1.62
C LEU A 62 -0.11 4.63 -2.86
N GLN A 63 0.59 3.50 -2.69
CA GLN A 63 0.94 2.63 -3.82
C GLN A 63 1.07 1.16 -3.39
N ILE A 64 0.93 0.25 -4.36
CA ILE A 64 1.06 -1.19 -4.17
C ILE A 64 1.40 -1.87 -5.50
N PHE A 65 2.13 -2.99 -5.45
CA PHE A 65 2.55 -3.74 -6.62
C PHE A 65 1.92 -5.14 -6.64
N THR A 66 1.42 -5.56 -7.80
CA THR A 66 0.97 -6.95 -7.99
C THR A 66 2.19 -7.88 -7.98
N SER A 67 2.02 -9.11 -7.50
CA SER A 67 3.04 -10.14 -7.68
C SER A 67 3.27 -10.39 -9.17
N THR A 68 4.49 -10.82 -9.53
CA THR A 68 4.82 -11.16 -10.91
C THR A 68 3.89 -12.26 -11.42
N VAL A 69 3.14 -11.98 -12.47
CA VAL A 69 2.15 -12.90 -13.08
C VAL A 69 2.70 -13.73 -14.24
N ILE A 70 4.01 -13.66 -14.50
CA ILE A 70 4.67 -14.43 -15.56
C ILE A 70 5.61 -15.46 -14.92
N GLY A 71 5.18 -16.73 -14.92
CA GLY A 71 6.05 -17.88 -14.65
C GLY A 71 7.06 -18.09 -15.79
N PRO A 72 8.10 -18.93 -15.61
CA PRO A 72 9.08 -19.17 -16.65
C PRO A 72 8.38 -19.59 -17.95
N ILE A 73 8.67 -18.91 -19.04
CA ILE A 73 8.45 -19.43 -20.40
C ILE A 73 9.42 -20.60 -20.60
#